data_AF-A0A2S8G1A3-F1
#
_entry.id   AF-A0A2S8G1A3-F1
#
_cell.length_a   1.000
_cell.length_b   1.000
_cell.length_c   1.000
_cell.angle_alpha   90.00
_cell.angle_beta   90.00
_cell.angle_gamma   90.00
#
_symmetry.space_group_name_H-M   'P 1'
#
loop_
_entity.id
_entity.type
_entity.pdbx_description
1 polymer ?
#
loop_
_entity_poly.entity_id
_entity_poly.type
_entity_poly.pdbx_seq_one_letter_code
_entity_poly.pdbx_strand_id
1 'polypeptide(L)'
;MNTQRKGQSLVEFALVALVLYLLLGAIFTFGHTLFVAQQVQMSADLLAREISRQPMSASANYLQEGLASADSSFASGIYDEAYLEVGENEKPEGLSWREWIDSEWPLVNKQLSLVMITVEEDGVEILRFPGMIDRGTSTTPRYQIARTLNADLDNDDDWVDIVEEVGFDPNEYDPSVSSTYGPFSLQSSAGGVVALRINYPVHSPFFTAMYPPADGTPLGDPNVNPIHVDDPATAVDESATEFSELGAAPNYLDPSKNLYGGELGLGRQYAWGSQVRPFRRIVSGQAIYRREVFTP
;
A
#
# COMPACT_ATOMS: atom_id res chain seq x y z
N MET A 1 -46.55 12.70 31.74
CA MET A 1 -45.79 13.85 31.20
C MET A 1 -44.25 13.72 31.32
N ASN A 2 -43.67 12.51 31.45
CA ASN A 2 -42.21 12.31 31.59
C ASN A 2 -41.55 11.49 30.47
N THR A 3 -42.30 11.11 29.43
CA THR A 3 -41.79 10.30 28.30
C THR A 3 -41.12 11.14 27.21
N GLN A 4 -41.57 12.40 27.00
CA GLN A 4 -40.99 13.29 25.97
C GLN A 4 -39.55 13.74 26.28
N ARG A 5 -39.19 13.93 27.55
CA ARG A 5 -37.83 14.33 27.94
C ARG A 5 -36.79 13.22 27.77
N LYS A 6 -37.21 11.95 27.91
CA LYS A 6 -36.32 10.78 27.75
C LYS A 6 -35.91 10.57 26.28
N GLY A 7 -36.84 10.79 25.34
CA GLY A 7 -36.56 10.71 23.91
C GLY A 7 -35.62 11.82 23.43
N GLN A 8 -35.82 13.05 23.91
CA GLN A 8 -34.94 14.18 23.57
C GLN A 8 -33.50 13.95 24.04
N SER A 9 -33.30 13.49 25.29
CA SER A 9 -31.96 13.21 25.81
C SER A 9 -31.24 12.08 25.05
N LEU A 10 -31.97 11.08 24.53
CA LEU A 10 -31.39 10.00 23.74
C LEU A 10 -30.93 10.49 22.37
N VAL A 11 -31.70 11.38 21.73
CA VAL A 11 -31.32 12.00 20.46
C VAL A 11 -30.11 12.92 20.63
N GLU A 12 -30.09 13.75 21.67
CA GLU A 12 -28.96 14.63 21.98
C GLU A 12 -27.69 13.81 22.25
N PHE A 13 -27.79 12.75 23.04
CA PHE A 13 -26.67 11.84 23.28
C PHE A 13 -26.19 11.16 22.00
N ALA A 14 -27.10 10.65 21.17
CA ALA A 14 -26.75 10.02 19.90
C ALA A 14 -26.04 11.00 18.95
N LEU A 15 -26.49 12.24 18.88
CA LEU A 15 -25.86 13.27 18.06
C LEU A 15 -24.46 13.63 18.57
N VAL A 16 -24.31 13.81 19.89
CA VAL A 16 -22.99 14.08 20.49
C VAL A 16 -22.05 12.89 20.27
N ALA A 17 -22.52 11.66 20.47
CA ALA A 17 -21.75 10.45 20.24
C ALA A 17 -21.32 10.32 18.77
N LEU A 18 -22.23 10.59 17.83
CA LEU A 18 -21.92 10.60 16.39
C LEU A 18 -20.86 11.64 16.04
N VAL A 19 -21.00 12.87 16.53
CA VAL A 19 -20.02 13.94 16.28
C VAL A 19 -18.66 13.58 16.85
N LEU A 20 -18.60 13.06 18.09
CA LEU A 20 -17.36 12.61 18.70
C LEU A 20 -16.73 11.45 17.93
N TYR A 21 -17.53 10.49 17.48
CA TYR A 21 -17.06 9.37 16.65
C TYR A 21 -16.43 9.87 15.34
N LEU A 22 -17.12 10.79 14.63
CA LEU A 22 -16.61 11.34 13.38
C LEU A 22 -15.32 12.15 13.59
N LEU A 23 -15.24 12.94 14.65
CA LEU A 23 -14.03 13.69 15.00
C LEU A 23 -12.87 12.76 15.34
N LEU A 24 -13.12 11.73 16.14
CA LEU A 24 -12.10 10.75 16.51
C LEU A 24 -11.60 9.98 15.28
N GLY A 25 -12.53 9.50 14.45
CA GLY A 25 -12.21 8.80 13.21
C GLY A 25 -11.43 9.68 12.23
N ALA A 26 -11.79 10.96 12.13
CA ALA A 26 -11.04 11.93 11.32
C ALA A 26 -9.63 12.14 11.86
N ILE A 27 -9.46 12.36 13.17
CA ILE A 27 -8.15 12.56 13.80
C ILE A 27 -7.24 11.35 13.55
N PHE A 28 -7.73 10.13 13.77
CA PHE A 28 -6.92 8.94 13.56
C PHE A 28 -6.61 8.69 12.09
N THR A 29 -7.61 8.81 11.21
CA THR A 29 -7.42 8.56 9.77
C THR A 29 -6.44 9.58 9.20
N PHE A 30 -6.70 10.88 9.36
CA PHE A 30 -5.82 11.92 8.82
C PHE A 30 -4.46 11.96 9.53
N GLY A 31 -4.40 11.70 10.83
CA GLY A 31 -3.14 11.61 11.57
C GLY A 31 -2.25 10.50 11.02
N HIS A 32 -2.81 9.31 10.80
CA HIS A 32 -2.10 8.19 10.18
C HIS A 32 -1.72 8.51 8.73
N THR A 33 -2.64 9.03 7.91
CA THR A 33 -2.35 9.42 6.52
C THR A 33 -1.20 10.42 6.44
N LEU A 34 -1.16 11.45 7.30
CA LEU A 34 -0.11 12.46 7.30
C LEU A 34 1.24 11.88 7.74
N PHE A 35 1.25 11.03 8.77
CA PHE A 35 2.46 10.34 9.21
C PHE A 35 3.05 9.48 8.09
N VAL A 36 2.21 8.65 7.46
CA VAL A 36 2.59 7.81 6.32
C VAL A 36 3.08 8.67 5.17
N ALA A 37 2.36 9.73 4.80
CA ALA A 37 2.75 10.61 3.69
C ALA A 37 4.16 11.19 3.89
N GLN A 38 4.48 11.63 5.11
CA GLN A 38 5.80 12.13 5.44
C GLN A 38 6.86 11.02 5.34
N GLN A 39 6.56 9.84 5.90
CA GLN A 39 7.51 8.73 5.88
C GLN A 39 7.80 8.24 4.47
N VAL A 40 6.76 8.03 3.66
CA VAL A 40 6.87 7.57 2.27
C VAL A 40 7.59 8.63 1.41
N GLN A 41 7.33 9.92 1.64
CA GLN A 41 8.08 11.00 0.97
C GLN A 41 9.56 10.98 1.33
N MET A 42 9.91 10.86 2.63
CA MET A 42 11.30 10.77 3.07
C MET A 42 12.01 9.54 2.49
N SER A 43 11.32 8.40 2.45
CA SER A 43 11.84 7.16 1.83
C SER A 43 12.06 7.34 0.33
N ALA A 44 11.13 7.97 -0.39
CA ALA A 44 11.27 8.25 -1.83
C ALA A 44 12.46 9.18 -2.10
N ASP A 45 12.61 10.23 -1.29
CA ASP A 45 13.74 11.17 -1.38
C ASP A 45 15.08 10.47 -1.13
N LEU A 46 15.16 9.63 -0.09
CA LEU A 46 16.35 8.85 0.21
C LEU A 46 16.69 7.89 -0.94
N LEU A 47 15.69 7.13 -1.40
CA LEU A 47 15.85 6.17 -2.50
C LEU A 47 16.39 6.86 -3.75
N ALA A 48 15.68 7.88 -4.25
CA ALA A 48 16.08 8.55 -5.48
C ALA A 48 17.46 9.23 -5.36
N ARG A 49 17.80 9.76 -4.17
CA ARG A 49 19.11 10.34 -3.88
C ARG A 49 20.22 9.30 -3.89
N GLU A 50 20.06 8.17 -3.20
CA GLU A 50 21.12 7.15 -3.13
C GLU A 50 21.36 6.52 -4.50
N ILE A 51 20.29 6.26 -5.26
CA ILE A 51 20.39 5.74 -6.63
C ILE A 51 21.09 6.76 -7.56
N SER A 52 20.78 8.05 -7.42
CA SER A 52 21.44 9.09 -8.22
C SER A 52 22.96 9.16 -8.02
N ARG A 53 23.46 8.64 -6.89
CA ARG A 53 24.88 8.62 -6.50
C ARG A 53 25.54 7.28 -6.68
N GLN A 54 24.79 6.25 -7.05
CA GLN A 54 25.38 4.94 -7.24
C GLN A 54 26.18 4.91 -8.56
N PRO A 55 27.41 4.37 -8.55
CA PRO A 55 28.17 4.14 -9.77
C PRO A 55 27.53 3.00 -10.58
N MET A 56 26.43 3.28 -11.26
CA MET A 56 25.83 2.37 -12.23
C MET A 56 26.56 2.50 -13.59
N SER A 57 26.37 1.55 -14.51
CA SER A 57 26.82 1.74 -15.90
C SER A 57 26.16 2.98 -16.52
N ALA A 58 26.86 3.68 -17.42
CA ALA A 58 26.27 4.77 -18.20
C ALA A 58 25.09 4.29 -19.08
N SER A 59 25.00 2.98 -19.31
CA SER A 59 23.93 2.29 -20.05
C SER A 59 22.87 1.62 -19.15
N ALA A 60 22.93 1.79 -17.83
CA ALA A 60 21.85 1.30 -16.96
C ALA A 60 20.60 2.13 -17.22
N ASN A 61 19.50 1.46 -17.56
CA ASN A 61 18.33 2.10 -18.14
C ASN A 61 17.20 2.24 -17.12
N TYR A 62 17.02 1.25 -16.24
CA TYR A 62 15.84 1.12 -15.36
C TYR A 62 16.19 0.64 -13.94
N LEU A 63 15.27 0.87 -12.99
CA LEU A 63 15.27 0.39 -11.61
C LEU A 63 15.30 -1.13 -11.54
N GLN A 64 14.48 -1.79 -12.36
CA GLN A 64 14.40 -3.25 -12.41
C GLN A 64 15.73 -3.90 -12.79
N GLU A 65 16.54 -3.25 -13.64
CA GLU A 65 17.90 -3.72 -13.98
C GLU A 65 18.86 -3.58 -12.79
N GLY A 66 18.70 -2.55 -11.97
CA GLY A 66 19.44 -2.37 -10.73
C GLY A 66 19.11 -3.46 -9.70
N LEU A 67 17.82 -3.69 -9.47
CA LEU A 67 17.29 -4.72 -8.56
C LEU A 67 17.66 -6.15 -8.99
N ALA A 68 17.56 -6.46 -10.29
CA ALA A 68 17.85 -7.80 -10.82
C ALA A 68 19.35 -8.12 -10.92
N SER A 69 20.24 -7.14 -10.76
CA SER A 69 21.67 -7.36 -10.87
C SER A 69 22.24 -7.95 -9.56
N ALA A 70 22.61 -9.23 -9.61
CA ALA A 70 23.15 -10.02 -8.49
C ALA A 70 24.46 -9.46 -7.88
N ASP A 71 25.14 -8.55 -8.58
CA ASP A 71 26.38 -7.88 -8.15
C ASP A 71 26.13 -6.50 -7.50
N SER A 72 24.87 -6.11 -7.29
CA SER A 72 24.57 -4.75 -6.86
C SER A 72 24.72 -4.57 -5.34
N SER A 73 25.65 -3.68 -4.98
CA SER A 73 25.59 -2.89 -3.74
C SER A 73 24.26 -2.14 -3.57
N PHE A 74 23.40 -2.14 -4.59
CA PHE A 74 22.05 -1.61 -4.57
C PHE A 74 21.14 -2.43 -3.66
N ALA A 75 20.92 -3.72 -3.96
CA ALA A 75 19.97 -4.55 -3.20
C ALA A 75 20.41 -4.70 -1.74
N SER A 76 21.70 -4.99 -1.55
CA SER A 76 22.30 -5.15 -0.22
C SER A 76 22.45 -3.85 0.58
N GLY A 77 22.35 -2.67 -0.04
CA GLY A 77 22.67 -1.39 0.62
C GLY A 77 21.55 -0.35 0.61
N ILE A 78 20.82 -0.22 -0.48
CA ILE A 78 19.83 0.83 -0.71
C ILE A 78 18.42 0.30 -0.52
N TYR A 79 18.00 -0.68 -1.33
CA TYR A 79 16.63 -1.17 -1.35
C TYR A 79 16.54 -2.56 -1.98
N ASP A 80 15.77 -3.45 -1.34
CA ASP A 80 15.47 -4.79 -1.84
C ASP A 80 13.99 -5.12 -1.53
N GLU A 81 13.23 -5.53 -2.57
CA GLU A 81 11.84 -5.96 -2.47
C GLU A 81 11.62 -7.07 -1.46
N ALA A 82 12.56 -8.01 -1.28
CA ALA A 82 12.40 -9.12 -0.35
C ALA A 82 12.18 -8.64 1.09
N TYR A 83 12.71 -7.47 1.47
CA TYR A 83 12.50 -6.90 2.80
C TYR A 83 11.15 -6.17 2.98
N LEU A 84 10.26 -6.21 1.97
CA LEU A 84 8.87 -5.78 2.14
C LEU A 84 8.00 -6.87 2.78
N GLU A 85 8.48 -8.12 2.82
CA GLU A 85 7.84 -9.23 3.51
C GLU A 85 8.88 -10.10 4.19
N VAL A 86 8.86 -10.16 5.51
CA VAL A 86 9.87 -10.92 6.24
C VAL A 86 9.25 -11.68 7.39
N GLY A 87 9.45 -12.99 7.42
CA GLY A 87 8.98 -13.85 8.50
C GLY A 87 9.89 -13.81 9.72
N GLU A 88 9.33 -14.05 10.91
CA GLU A 88 10.09 -14.15 12.16
C GLU A 88 11.15 -15.25 12.11
N ASN A 89 10.91 -16.31 11.32
CA ASN A 89 11.85 -17.40 11.07
C ASN A 89 13.13 -16.96 10.34
N GLU A 90 13.11 -15.84 9.63
CA GLU A 90 14.28 -15.27 8.95
C GLU A 90 15.10 -14.37 9.88
N LYS A 91 14.49 -13.88 10.96
CA LYS A 91 15.14 -13.04 11.96
C LYS A 91 16.18 -13.85 12.75
N PRO A 92 17.43 -13.36 12.91
CA PRO A 92 18.42 -14.03 13.75
C PRO A 92 17.91 -14.25 15.18
N GLU A 93 18.21 -15.43 15.73
CA GLU A 93 17.79 -15.79 17.09
C GLU A 93 18.31 -14.77 18.12
N GLY A 94 17.42 -14.35 19.02
CA GLY A 94 17.77 -13.44 20.13
C GLY A 94 17.78 -11.95 19.80
N LEU A 95 17.57 -11.55 18.54
CA LEU A 95 17.37 -10.14 18.18
C LEU A 95 15.89 -9.74 18.18
N SER A 96 15.60 -8.52 18.61
CA SER A 96 14.32 -7.88 18.35
C SER A 96 14.20 -7.44 16.88
N TRP A 97 12.98 -7.25 16.40
CA TRP A 97 12.72 -6.71 15.05
C TRP A 97 13.53 -5.43 14.80
N ARG A 98 13.54 -4.50 15.77
CA ARG A 98 14.21 -3.22 15.58
C ARG A 98 15.73 -3.36 15.48
N GLU A 99 16.34 -4.19 16.33
CA GLU A 99 17.79 -4.43 16.28
C GLU A 99 18.20 -5.05 14.95
N TRP A 100 17.43 -6.02 14.46
CA TRP A 100 17.72 -6.67 13.18
C TRP A 100 17.56 -5.71 11.99
N ILE A 101 16.49 -4.93 11.95
CA ILE A 101 16.27 -3.90 10.93
C ILE A 101 17.43 -2.90 10.95
N ASP A 102 17.83 -2.43 12.13
CA ASP A 102 18.89 -1.43 12.26
C ASP A 102 20.27 -1.96 11.85
N SER A 103 20.56 -3.25 12.01
CA SER A 103 21.87 -3.82 11.65
C SER A 103 21.95 -4.28 10.20
N GLU A 104 20.96 -5.04 9.70
CA GLU A 104 21.12 -5.80 8.44
C GLU A 104 20.34 -5.23 7.25
N TRP A 105 19.25 -4.48 7.46
CA TRP A 105 18.37 -4.12 6.35
C TRP A 105 18.98 -3.05 5.41
N PRO A 106 18.54 -2.94 4.15
CA PRO A 106 18.91 -1.82 3.29
C PRO A 106 18.32 -0.48 3.78
N LEU A 107 18.97 0.63 3.43
CA LEU A 107 18.63 1.96 3.97
C LEU A 107 17.17 2.36 3.80
N VAL A 108 16.59 2.09 2.63
CA VAL A 108 15.19 2.46 2.31
C VAL A 108 14.23 1.51 3.01
N ASN A 109 14.53 0.20 3.05
CA ASN A 109 13.72 -0.76 3.81
C ASN A 109 13.69 -0.40 5.32
N LYS A 110 14.79 0.09 5.91
CA LYS A 110 14.81 0.61 7.30
C LYS A 110 13.84 1.78 7.52
N GLN A 111 13.67 2.64 6.52
CA GLN A 111 12.73 3.76 6.58
C GLN A 111 11.29 3.27 6.39
N LEU A 112 11.06 2.37 5.45
CA LEU A 112 9.73 1.78 5.22
C LEU A 112 9.27 0.92 6.38
N SER A 113 10.18 0.30 7.15
CA SER A 113 9.83 -0.52 8.31
C SER A 113 9.02 0.23 9.38
N LEU A 114 9.05 1.57 9.39
CA LEU A 114 8.29 2.40 10.32
C LEU A 114 6.79 2.44 10.01
N VAL A 115 6.41 2.07 8.79
CA VAL A 115 5.02 2.00 8.32
C VAL A 115 4.59 0.58 7.94
N MET A 116 5.46 -0.41 8.12
CA MET A 116 5.10 -1.82 7.97
C MET A 116 4.22 -2.29 9.13
N ILE A 117 3.45 -3.34 8.87
CA ILE A 117 2.57 -3.96 9.86
C ILE A 117 3.05 -5.36 10.18
N THR A 118 2.84 -5.74 11.43
CA THR A 118 3.03 -7.10 11.90
C THR A 118 1.72 -7.86 11.73
N VAL A 119 1.77 -8.99 11.04
CA VAL A 119 0.65 -9.91 10.86
C VAL A 119 1.10 -11.29 11.32
N GLU A 120 0.20 -12.10 11.87
CA GLU A 120 0.50 -13.49 12.22
C GLU A 120 -0.24 -14.41 11.23
N GLU A 121 0.53 -15.13 10.42
CA GLU A 121 0.08 -16.09 9.41
C GLU A 121 0.62 -17.48 9.76
N ASP A 122 -0.26 -18.49 9.81
CA ASP A 122 0.08 -19.87 10.19
C ASP A 122 0.88 -20.02 11.53
N GLY A 123 0.68 -19.08 12.46
CA GLY A 123 1.35 -19.05 13.76
C GLY A 123 2.76 -18.47 13.73
N VAL A 124 3.17 -17.87 12.61
CA VAL A 124 4.44 -17.15 12.44
C VAL A 124 4.15 -15.66 12.35
N GLU A 125 4.89 -14.86 13.12
CA GLU A 125 4.84 -13.40 13.01
C GLU A 125 5.58 -12.96 11.73
N ILE A 126 4.93 -12.17 10.89
CA ILE A 126 5.45 -11.65 9.63
C ILE A 126 5.39 -10.13 9.69
N LEU A 127 6.52 -9.48 9.40
CA LEU A 127 6.57 -8.05 9.17
C LEU A 127 6.39 -7.80 7.67
N ARG A 128 5.27 -7.19 7.29
CA ARG A 128 4.91 -6.97 5.88
C ARG A 128 4.49 -5.55 5.56
N PHE A 129 4.67 -5.15 4.31
CA PHE A 129 4.10 -3.90 3.81
C PHE A 129 2.57 -4.03 3.73
N PRO A 130 1.80 -3.01 4.16
CA PRO A 130 0.34 -3.12 4.24
C PRO A 130 -0.31 -3.28 2.86
N GLY A 131 -1.28 -4.19 2.74
CA GLY A 131 -2.11 -4.37 1.54
C GLY A 131 -1.35 -4.80 0.29
N MET A 132 -0.10 -5.25 0.44
CA MET A 132 0.70 -5.77 -0.66
C MET A 132 0.29 -7.21 -0.99
N ILE A 133 0.48 -7.57 -2.26
CA ILE A 133 0.45 -8.95 -2.75
C ILE A 133 1.71 -9.23 -3.55
N ASP A 134 2.21 -10.47 -3.50
CA ASP A 134 3.31 -10.91 -4.35
C ASP A 134 2.76 -11.27 -5.74
N ARG A 135 3.22 -10.55 -6.76
CA ARG A 135 2.96 -10.85 -8.18
C ARG A 135 4.28 -11.08 -8.94
N GLY A 136 5.35 -11.38 -8.21
CA GLY A 136 6.64 -11.73 -8.75
C GLY A 136 6.76 -13.21 -9.09
N THR A 137 8.00 -13.65 -9.18
CA THR A 137 8.34 -15.08 -9.25
C THR A 137 9.07 -15.46 -7.97
N SER A 138 9.17 -16.75 -7.68
CA SER A 138 9.87 -17.25 -6.48
C SER A 138 11.34 -16.82 -6.36
N THR A 139 11.95 -16.32 -7.45
CA THR A 139 13.34 -15.85 -7.48
C THR A 139 13.47 -14.33 -7.53
N THR A 140 12.38 -13.62 -7.81
CA THR A 140 12.34 -12.16 -7.97
C THR A 140 10.97 -11.70 -7.49
N PRO A 141 10.81 -11.45 -6.18
CA PRO A 141 9.55 -10.99 -5.64
C PRO A 141 9.20 -9.63 -6.25
N ARG A 142 7.91 -9.41 -6.51
CA ARG A 142 7.40 -8.13 -7.02
C ARG A 142 6.13 -7.80 -6.29
N TYR A 143 6.24 -6.89 -5.34
CA TYR A 143 5.13 -6.53 -4.48
C TYR A 143 4.32 -5.36 -5.04
N GLN A 144 3.02 -5.61 -5.20
CA GLN A 144 2.07 -4.64 -5.73
C GLN A 144 0.91 -4.41 -4.77
N ILE A 145 0.26 -3.26 -4.89
CA ILE A 145 -0.97 -2.93 -4.17
C ILE A 145 -2.08 -2.65 -5.18
N ALA A 146 -3.31 -3.04 -4.86
CA ALA A 146 -4.46 -2.77 -5.72
C ALA A 146 -4.66 -1.25 -5.92
N ARG A 147 -4.96 -0.76 -7.11
CA ARG A 147 -5.32 0.64 -7.38
C ARG A 147 -6.78 0.92 -7.09
N THR A 148 -7.63 -0.07 -7.37
CA THR A 148 -9.08 0.02 -7.31
C THR A 148 -9.63 -0.95 -6.26
N LEU A 149 -10.92 -0.80 -5.90
CA LEU A 149 -11.60 -1.74 -5.01
C LEU A 149 -12.14 -2.97 -5.75
N ASN A 150 -12.07 -2.95 -7.09
CA ASN A 150 -12.51 -4.03 -7.98
C ASN A 150 -11.31 -4.64 -8.70
N ALA A 151 -10.14 -4.61 -8.06
CA ALA A 151 -8.91 -5.06 -8.68
C ALA A 151 -9.02 -6.55 -9.03
N ASP A 152 -8.73 -6.87 -10.29
CA ASP A 152 -8.70 -8.24 -10.78
C ASP A 152 -7.25 -8.74 -10.80
N LEU A 153 -7.01 -9.94 -10.28
CA LEU A 153 -5.69 -10.58 -10.27
C LEU A 153 -5.13 -10.77 -11.68
N ASP A 154 -6.00 -10.92 -12.68
CA ASP A 154 -5.63 -11.11 -14.08
C ASP A 154 -5.44 -9.78 -14.84
N ASN A 155 -5.81 -8.64 -14.25
CA ASN A 155 -5.72 -7.33 -14.89
C ASN A 155 -4.57 -6.48 -14.31
N ASP A 156 -3.44 -6.41 -15.01
CA ASP A 156 -2.27 -5.65 -14.55
C ASP A 156 -2.52 -4.15 -14.32
N ASP A 157 -3.49 -3.55 -15.03
CA ASP A 157 -3.81 -2.12 -14.89
C ASP A 157 -4.46 -1.80 -13.52
N ASP A 158 -4.98 -2.80 -12.83
CA ASP A 158 -5.55 -2.66 -11.49
C ASP A 158 -4.50 -2.64 -10.38
N TRP A 159 -3.21 -2.78 -10.69
CA TRP A 159 -2.15 -2.89 -9.70
C TRP A 159 -1.10 -1.80 -9.85
N VAL A 160 -0.48 -1.41 -8.74
CA VAL A 160 0.67 -0.49 -8.74
C VAL A 160 1.80 -1.06 -7.91
N ASP A 161 3.02 -0.95 -8.41
CA ASP A 161 4.21 -1.33 -7.67
C ASP A 161 4.37 -0.44 -6.43
N ILE A 162 4.85 -1.03 -5.33
CA ILE A 162 5.16 -0.27 -4.12
C ILE A 162 6.25 0.76 -4.39
N VAL A 163 7.25 0.39 -5.19
CA VAL A 163 8.27 1.30 -5.70
C VAL A 163 8.17 1.32 -7.22
N GLU A 164 7.78 2.45 -7.80
CA GLU A 164 7.63 2.60 -9.25
C GLU A 164 8.48 3.77 -9.79
N GLU A 165 8.88 3.67 -11.05
CA GLU A 165 9.48 4.79 -11.78
C GLU A 165 8.43 5.80 -12.23
N VAL A 166 8.74 7.10 -12.13
CA VAL A 166 7.80 8.17 -12.50
C VAL A 166 8.11 8.68 -13.90
N GLY A 167 7.09 8.65 -14.77
CA GLY A 167 7.13 9.30 -16.07
C GLY A 167 7.58 8.41 -17.23
N PHE A 168 7.61 7.09 -17.02
CA PHE A 168 7.90 6.11 -18.05
C PHE A 168 6.84 5.02 -18.00
N ASP A 169 6.12 4.83 -19.10
CA ASP A 169 5.19 3.72 -19.24
C ASP A 169 6.02 2.47 -19.57
N PRO A 170 6.04 1.42 -18.72
CA PRO A 170 6.74 0.18 -19.02
C PRO A 170 6.18 -0.52 -20.27
N ASN A 171 4.95 -0.20 -20.68
CA ASN A 171 4.31 -0.71 -21.91
C ASN A 171 4.58 0.16 -23.14
N GLU A 172 5.11 1.39 -22.97
CA GLU A 172 5.71 2.20 -24.04
C GLU A 172 7.19 1.85 -24.25
N TYR A 173 7.67 0.78 -23.59
CA TYR A 173 8.87 0.06 -24.01
C TYR A 173 8.58 -0.66 -25.32
N ASP A 174 8.70 0.06 -26.43
CA ASP A 174 8.77 -0.55 -27.75
C ASP A 174 10.22 -1.02 -27.98
N PRO A 175 10.52 -2.34 -27.92
CA PRO A 175 11.87 -2.86 -28.17
C PRO A 175 12.36 -2.57 -29.60
N SER A 176 11.48 -2.12 -30.51
CA SER A 176 11.79 -1.70 -31.87
C SER A 176 12.00 -0.18 -32.03
N VAL A 177 11.56 0.64 -31.07
CA VAL A 177 11.87 2.08 -31.01
C VAL A 177 13.00 2.24 -30.01
N SER A 178 14.21 2.33 -30.56
CA SER A 178 15.42 2.58 -29.78
C SER A 178 15.40 3.95 -29.10
N SER A 179 14.69 4.12 -28.00
CA SER A 179 15.29 4.88 -26.91
C SER A 179 16.36 3.96 -26.33
N THR A 180 17.55 3.97 -26.92
CA THR A 180 18.71 3.12 -26.51
C THR A 180 19.12 3.34 -25.04
N TYR A 181 18.48 4.30 -24.36
CA TYR A 181 18.85 4.86 -23.08
C TYR A 181 17.59 5.10 -22.26
N GLY A 182 17.38 4.30 -21.21
CA GLY A 182 16.31 4.50 -20.24
C GLY A 182 16.53 5.76 -19.39
N PRO A 183 15.56 6.15 -18.54
CA PRO A 183 15.59 7.40 -17.76
C PRO A 183 16.89 7.63 -17.01
N PHE A 184 17.46 6.55 -16.46
CA PHE A 184 18.65 6.61 -15.62
C PHE A 184 19.94 6.77 -16.43
N SER A 185 19.89 6.52 -17.74
CA SER A 185 21.04 6.69 -18.61
C SER A 185 21.32 8.18 -18.84
N LEU A 186 22.59 8.56 -18.73
CA LEU A 186 23.07 9.91 -19.03
C LEU A 186 22.88 10.30 -20.50
N GLN A 187 22.67 9.31 -21.36
CA GLN A 187 22.45 9.51 -22.79
C GLN A 187 20.95 9.61 -23.13
N SER A 188 20.07 9.49 -22.13
CA SER A 188 18.65 9.79 -22.30
C SER A 188 18.44 11.28 -22.58
N SER A 189 17.32 11.61 -23.23
CA SER A 189 16.94 13.02 -23.46
C SER A 189 16.74 13.81 -22.16
N ALA A 190 16.46 13.12 -21.05
CA ALA A 190 16.37 13.68 -19.71
C ALA A 190 17.74 13.92 -19.05
N GLY A 191 18.81 13.31 -19.58
CA GLY A 191 20.18 13.47 -19.10
C GLY A 191 20.47 12.73 -17.79
N GLY A 192 19.95 11.51 -17.65
CA GLY A 192 20.14 10.65 -16.47
C GLY A 192 19.40 11.18 -15.25
N VAL A 193 18.09 11.01 -15.23
CA VAL A 193 17.23 11.44 -14.12
C VAL A 193 16.66 10.20 -13.44
N VAL A 194 16.78 10.16 -12.11
CA VAL A 194 16.16 9.16 -11.25
C VAL A 194 14.88 9.77 -10.71
N ALA A 195 13.74 9.35 -11.26
CA ALA A 195 12.41 9.78 -10.85
C ALA A 195 11.65 8.57 -10.31
N LEU A 196 11.35 8.56 -9.01
CA LEU A 196 10.78 7.41 -8.32
C LEU A 196 9.60 7.83 -7.48
N ARG A 197 8.67 6.89 -7.30
CA ARG A 197 7.50 7.02 -6.43
C ARG A 197 7.38 5.78 -5.56
N ILE A 198 7.05 6.01 -4.30
CA ILE A 198 6.68 4.95 -3.37
C ILE A 198 5.18 5.08 -3.08
N ASN A 199 4.44 3.99 -3.25
CA ASN A 199 2.99 3.93 -3.10
C ASN A 199 2.62 3.18 -1.81
N TYR A 200 1.73 3.76 -1.01
CA TYR A 200 1.26 3.17 0.24
C TYR A 200 -0.27 3.20 0.31
N PRO A 201 -0.94 2.06 0.59
CA PRO A 201 -2.37 2.03 0.79
C PRO A 201 -2.72 2.41 2.23
N VAL A 202 -3.42 3.52 2.42
CA VAL A 202 -3.94 3.94 3.73
C VAL A 202 -5.37 3.45 3.88
N HIS A 203 -5.63 2.56 4.85
CA HIS A 203 -6.97 2.10 5.20
C HIS A 203 -7.44 2.76 6.49
N SER A 204 -8.66 3.30 6.49
CA SER A 204 -9.28 3.86 7.69
C SER A 204 -9.93 2.75 8.51
N PRO A 205 -9.62 2.62 9.81
CA PRO A 205 -10.33 1.71 10.70
C PRO A 205 -11.67 2.27 11.20
N PHE A 206 -12.02 3.51 10.84
CA PHE A 206 -13.25 4.19 11.31
C PHE A 206 -14.25 4.49 10.20
N PHE A 207 -13.78 4.65 8.96
CA PHE A 207 -14.62 5.00 7.83
C PHE A 207 -14.74 3.83 6.88
N THR A 208 -15.93 3.63 6.33
CA THR A 208 -16.22 2.60 5.33
C THR A 208 -16.16 3.18 3.94
N ALA A 209 -15.66 2.40 2.98
CA ALA A 209 -15.81 2.71 1.57
C ALA A 209 -17.28 2.61 1.16
N MET A 210 -17.75 3.61 0.41
CA MET A 210 -19.11 3.68 -0.12
C MET A 210 -19.03 3.98 -1.61
N TYR A 211 -19.93 3.40 -2.39
CA TYR A 211 -20.08 3.81 -3.77
C TYR A 211 -20.57 5.26 -3.84
N PRO A 212 -20.15 6.04 -4.85
CA PRO A 212 -20.76 7.33 -5.10
C PRO A 212 -22.26 7.12 -5.33
N PRO A 213 -23.11 7.98 -4.75
CA PRO A 213 -24.54 7.85 -4.91
C PRO A 213 -24.88 8.15 -6.38
N ALA A 214 -25.85 7.43 -6.95
CA ALA A 214 -26.20 7.58 -8.36
C ALA A 214 -26.63 9.01 -8.69
N ASP A 215 -26.33 9.48 -9.91
CA ASP A 215 -26.66 10.85 -10.33
C ASP A 215 -28.14 11.19 -10.07
N GLY A 216 -28.38 12.29 -9.35
CA GLY A 216 -29.72 12.77 -9.01
C GLY A 216 -30.32 12.20 -7.72
N THR A 217 -29.59 11.38 -6.96
CA THR A 217 -30.02 10.93 -5.63
C THR A 217 -29.94 12.06 -4.59
N PRO A 218 -30.96 12.23 -3.72
CA PRO A 218 -30.91 13.21 -2.64
C PRO A 218 -29.81 12.89 -1.62
N LEU A 219 -29.20 13.93 -1.03
CA LEU A 219 -28.31 13.77 0.12
C LEU A 219 -29.06 13.05 1.26
N GLY A 220 -28.52 11.91 1.72
CA GLY A 220 -29.11 11.12 2.80
C GLY A 220 -30.06 10.00 2.34
N ASP A 221 -29.89 9.47 1.13
CA ASP A 221 -30.58 8.25 0.69
C ASP A 221 -30.39 7.12 1.75
N PRO A 222 -31.48 6.54 2.28
CA PRO A 222 -31.42 5.45 3.24
C PRO A 222 -30.78 4.17 2.68
N ASN A 223 -30.65 4.05 1.36
CA ASN A 223 -29.85 3.01 0.72
C ASN A 223 -28.38 3.39 0.72
N VAL A 224 -27.81 3.52 1.92
CA VAL A 224 -26.36 3.53 2.13
C VAL A 224 -25.80 2.38 1.32
N ASN A 225 -24.93 2.65 0.35
CA ASN A 225 -24.36 1.64 -0.53
C ASN A 225 -22.90 1.39 -0.11
N PRO A 226 -22.65 0.77 1.06
CA PRO A 226 -21.30 0.42 1.46
C PRO A 226 -20.77 -0.63 0.50
N ILE A 227 -19.47 -0.58 0.24
CA ILE A 227 -18.83 -1.59 -0.58
C ILE A 227 -18.65 -2.82 0.30
N HIS A 228 -19.41 -3.87 0.01
CA HIS A 228 -19.30 -5.14 0.71
C HIS A 228 -18.03 -5.88 0.31
N VAL A 229 -17.54 -6.75 1.19
CA VAL A 229 -16.33 -7.54 0.93
C VAL A 229 -16.52 -8.45 -0.28
N ASP A 230 -17.70 -9.05 -0.41
CA ASP A 230 -18.13 -9.79 -1.59
C ASP A 230 -19.37 -9.08 -2.15
N ASP A 231 -19.20 -8.04 -2.95
CA ASP A 231 -20.34 -7.45 -3.67
C ASP A 231 -20.70 -8.37 -4.86
N PRO A 232 -21.81 -9.13 -4.80
CA PRO A 232 -22.23 -10.01 -5.88
C PRO A 232 -22.61 -9.25 -7.17
N ALA A 233 -22.67 -7.91 -7.16
CA ALA A 233 -22.89 -7.12 -8.37
C ALA A 233 -21.66 -7.05 -9.30
N THR A 234 -20.46 -7.39 -8.81
CA THR A 234 -19.19 -7.34 -9.56
C THR A 234 -18.43 -8.67 -9.60
N ALA A 235 -18.93 -9.72 -8.96
CA ALA A 235 -18.35 -11.06 -9.09
C ALA A 235 -18.62 -11.62 -10.50
N VAL A 236 -17.68 -11.41 -11.42
CA VAL A 236 -17.67 -12.05 -12.75
C VAL A 236 -17.38 -13.55 -12.62
N ASP A 237 -16.87 -14.00 -11.47
CA ASP A 237 -16.66 -15.41 -11.16
C ASP A 237 -17.16 -15.75 -9.74
N GLU A 238 -18.04 -16.75 -9.63
CA GLU A 238 -18.60 -17.27 -8.37
C GLU A 238 -17.56 -18.00 -7.49
N SER A 239 -16.26 -17.93 -7.82
CA SER A 239 -15.21 -18.77 -7.24
C SER A 239 -14.27 -18.07 -6.25
N ALA A 240 -14.26 -16.73 -6.18
CA ALA A 240 -13.35 -15.97 -5.33
C ALA A 240 -14.10 -15.23 -4.22
N THR A 241 -14.49 -15.94 -3.17
CA THR A 241 -14.77 -15.28 -1.90
C THR A 241 -13.43 -14.94 -1.27
N GLU A 242 -12.97 -13.68 -1.35
CA GLU A 242 -11.69 -13.23 -0.78
C GLU A 242 -11.62 -13.56 0.73
N PHE A 243 -12.78 -13.68 1.36
CA PHE A 243 -12.95 -14.25 2.68
C PHE A 243 -14.06 -15.32 2.66
N SER A 244 -13.73 -16.55 3.03
CA SER A 244 -14.61 -17.72 2.93
C SER A 244 -15.84 -17.73 3.87
N GLU A 245 -16.08 -16.66 4.63
CA GLU A 245 -17.11 -16.58 5.69
C GLU A 245 -18.30 -15.66 5.33
N LEU A 246 -18.80 -15.75 4.10
CA LEU A 246 -20.04 -15.09 3.69
C LEU A 246 -21.22 -15.55 4.57
N GLY A 247 -21.80 -14.62 5.33
CA GLY A 247 -23.00 -14.88 6.14
C GLY A 247 -22.79 -15.72 7.41
N ALA A 248 -21.55 -16.00 7.81
CA ALA A 248 -21.26 -16.56 9.13
C ALA A 248 -21.66 -15.56 10.23
N ALA A 249 -21.99 -16.07 11.42
CA ALA A 249 -22.21 -15.23 12.60
C ALA A 249 -21.05 -14.23 12.77
N PRO A 250 -21.27 -13.01 13.31
CA PRO A 250 -20.21 -12.03 13.47
C PRO A 250 -19.07 -12.59 14.31
N ASN A 251 -18.02 -13.05 13.64
CA ASN A 251 -16.77 -13.42 14.23
C ASN A 251 -15.98 -12.13 14.52
N TYR A 252 -15.26 -12.12 15.63
CA TYR A 252 -14.38 -11.01 15.96
C TYR A 252 -13.32 -10.87 14.85
N LEU A 253 -13.36 -9.74 14.14
CA LEU A 253 -12.31 -9.38 13.21
C LEU A 253 -11.15 -8.80 14.00
N ASP A 254 -10.01 -9.48 13.97
CA ASP A 254 -8.76 -8.91 14.46
C ASP A 254 -8.32 -7.77 13.52
N PRO A 255 -8.32 -6.50 13.95
CA PRO A 255 -7.93 -5.39 13.08
C PRO A 255 -6.49 -5.50 12.57
N SER A 256 -5.59 -6.15 13.32
CA SER A 256 -4.19 -6.32 12.92
C SER A 256 -4.04 -7.21 11.67
N LYS A 257 -4.92 -8.20 11.52
CA LYS A 257 -4.92 -9.14 10.39
C LYS A 257 -5.87 -8.72 9.28
N ASN A 258 -7.02 -8.14 9.64
CA ASN A 258 -8.12 -7.96 8.71
C ASN A 258 -8.16 -6.58 8.05
N LEU A 259 -7.56 -5.54 8.63
CA LEU A 259 -7.64 -4.18 8.06
C LEU A 259 -6.94 -4.07 6.70
N TYR A 260 -5.85 -4.81 6.50
CA TYR A 260 -5.06 -4.85 5.25
C TYR A 260 -4.98 -6.26 4.65
N GLY A 261 -5.74 -7.21 5.21
CA GLY A 261 -5.73 -8.60 4.77
C GLY A 261 -6.64 -8.88 3.58
N GLY A 262 -6.81 -10.17 3.29
CA GLY A 262 -7.53 -10.65 2.12
C GLY A 262 -6.59 -10.91 0.95
N GLU A 263 -7.03 -11.74 -0.01
CA GLU A 263 -6.28 -12.13 -1.20
C GLU A 263 -5.84 -10.94 -2.06
N LEU A 264 -6.61 -9.84 -2.05
CA LEU A 264 -6.32 -8.64 -2.82
C LEU A 264 -5.67 -7.52 -1.97
N GLY A 265 -5.43 -7.77 -0.68
CA GLY A 265 -4.91 -6.77 0.26
C GLY A 265 -5.87 -5.58 0.47
N LEU A 266 -7.15 -5.73 0.15
CA LEU A 266 -8.17 -4.67 0.22
C LEU A 266 -8.77 -4.51 1.62
N GLY A 267 -8.56 -5.49 2.50
CA GLY A 267 -9.01 -5.46 3.87
C GLY A 267 -10.51 -5.59 4.05
N ARG A 268 -10.92 -5.74 5.31
CA ARG A 268 -12.31 -5.77 5.75
C ARG A 268 -12.46 -5.19 7.14
N GLN A 269 -13.63 -4.61 7.39
CA GLN A 269 -14.06 -4.17 8.71
C GLN A 269 -15.55 -4.50 8.93
N TYR A 270 -15.98 -4.45 10.18
CA TYR A 270 -17.38 -4.69 10.52
C TYR A 270 -18.14 -3.37 10.62
N ALA A 271 -19.18 -3.19 9.83
CA ALA A 271 -20.10 -2.06 9.95
C ALA A 271 -21.53 -2.44 9.52
N TRP A 272 -22.52 -1.80 10.14
CA TRP A 272 -23.95 -2.02 9.86
C TRP A 272 -24.40 -3.49 9.91
N GLY A 273 -23.77 -4.31 10.76
CA GLY A 273 -24.11 -5.73 10.89
C GLY A 273 -23.55 -6.62 9.78
N SER A 274 -22.62 -6.11 8.96
CA SER A 274 -22.04 -6.79 7.81
C SER A 274 -20.53 -6.55 7.72
N GLN A 275 -19.84 -7.37 6.91
CA GLN A 275 -18.44 -7.12 6.56
C GLN A 275 -18.40 -6.21 5.33
N VAL A 276 -17.63 -5.14 5.43
CA VAL A 276 -17.51 -4.07 4.42
C VAL A 276 -16.05 -3.69 4.23
N ARG A 277 -15.75 -3.04 3.09
CA ARG A 277 -14.41 -2.52 2.81
C ARG A 277 -14.12 -1.25 3.62
N PRO A 278 -12.93 -1.12 4.22
CA PRO A 278 -12.51 0.14 4.82
C PRO A 278 -12.36 1.23 3.76
N PHE A 279 -12.56 2.49 4.16
CA PHE A 279 -12.21 3.62 3.30
C PHE A 279 -10.70 3.59 3.03
N ARG A 280 -10.33 3.66 1.76
CA ARG A 280 -8.96 3.48 1.29
C ARG A 280 -8.52 4.61 0.38
N ARG A 281 -7.27 5.04 0.50
CA ARG A 281 -6.57 5.92 -0.45
C ARG A 281 -5.13 5.46 -0.60
N ILE A 282 -4.59 5.57 -1.81
CA ILE A 282 -3.16 5.45 -2.03
C ILE A 282 -2.53 6.81 -1.80
N VAL A 283 -1.54 6.85 -0.92
CA VAL A 283 -0.67 7.99 -0.71
C VAL A 283 0.66 7.67 -1.36
N SER A 284 1.20 8.64 -2.09
CA SER A 284 2.45 8.46 -2.79
C SER A 284 3.45 9.53 -2.40
N GLY A 285 4.66 9.10 -2.07
CA GLY A 285 5.83 9.97 -1.96
C GLY A 285 6.60 9.89 -3.27
N GLN A 286 7.09 11.01 -3.77
CA GLN A 286 7.81 11.05 -5.04
C GLN A 286 9.02 11.95 -4.97
N ALA A 287 10.08 11.55 -5.66
CA ALA A 287 11.33 12.26 -5.67
C ALA A 287 12.01 12.18 -7.03
N ILE A 288 12.69 13.25 -7.39
CA ILE A 288 13.38 13.38 -8.67
C ILE A 288 14.78 13.93 -8.41
N TYR A 289 15.80 13.16 -8.77
CA TYR A 289 17.20 13.53 -8.66
C TYR A 289 17.90 13.36 -10.00
N ARG A 290 18.87 14.24 -10.27
CA ARG A 290 19.76 14.06 -11.42
C ARG A 290 20.90 13.15 -11.00
N ARG A 291 21.23 12.19 -11.84
CA ARG A 291 22.34 11.27 -11.63
C ARG A 291 23.67 11.99 -11.65
N GLU A 292 24.52 11.70 -10.67
CA GLU A 292 25.86 12.23 -10.57
C GLU A 292 26.81 11.45 -11.49
N VAL A 293 27.66 12.17 -12.23
CA VAL A 293 28.69 11.56 -13.09
C VAL A 293 29.99 11.51 -12.30
N PHE A 294 30.38 10.31 -11.86
CA PHE A 294 31.69 10.11 -11.26
C PHE A 294 32.72 9.91 -12.36
N THR A 295 33.45 10.97 -12.72
CA THR A 295 34.67 10.83 -13.53
C THR A 295 35.79 10.28 -12.65
N PRO A 296 36.57 9.29 -13.13
CA PRO A 296 37.74 8.76 -12.41
C PRO A 296 38.83 9.81 -12.21
#